data_AF-A0A815U8Z2-F1
#
_entry.id   AF-A0A815U8Z2-F1
#
_cell.length_a   1.000
_cell.length_b   1.000
_cell.length_c   1.000
_cell.angle_alpha   90.00
_cell.angle_beta   90.00
_cell.angle_gamma   90.00
#
_symmetry.space_group_name_H-M   'P 1'
#
loop_
_entity.id
_entity.type
_entity.pdbx_description
1 polymer ?
#
loop_
_entity_poly.entity_id
_entity_poly.type
_entity_poly.pdbx_seq_one_letter_code
_entity_poly.pdbx_strand_id
1 'polypeptide(L)' 'DDSLVNCDLVTWYTFGINHIVRAEDWPVMPVETVGFRLQPVGFFAGSPAMDVPPPIPKICTTEACAHH' A
#
# COMPACT_ATOMS: atom_id res chain seq x y z
N ASP A 1 -24.44 -13.38 23.54
CA ASP A 1 -23.04 -13.30 23.17
C ASP A 1 -22.50 -14.66 22.86
N ASP A 2 -22.01 -14.80 21.64
CA ASP A 2 -21.34 -16.01 21.19
C ASP A 2 -19.83 -15.86 21.39
N SER A 3 -19.14 -16.98 21.63
CA SER A 3 -17.69 -16.99 21.82
C SER A 3 -16.96 -16.65 20.52
N LEU A 4 -15.94 -15.79 20.60
CA LEU A 4 -15.07 -15.41 19.49
C LEU A 4 -13.74 -16.19 19.44
N VAL A 5 -13.60 -17.22 20.28
CA VAL A 5 -12.35 -17.96 20.44
C VAL A 5 -12.33 -19.21 19.55
N ASN A 6 -11.29 -19.36 18.72
CA ASN A 6 -11.04 -20.52 17.85
C ASN A 6 -12.24 -20.90 16.96
N CYS A 7 -12.96 -19.91 16.47
CA CYS A 7 -14.10 -20.08 15.56
C CYS A 7 -13.86 -19.32 14.25
N ASP A 8 -14.70 -19.59 13.26
CA ASP A 8 -14.74 -18.81 12.02
C ASP A 8 -15.32 -17.42 12.32
N LEU A 9 -14.57 -16.39 11.93
CA LEU A 9 -14.82 -15.01 12.32
C LEU A 9 -14.98 -14.12 11.09
N VAL A 10 -15.93 -13.19 11.18
CA VAL A 10 -16.12 -12.13 10.19
C VAL A 10 -15.75 -10.79 10.83
N THR A 11 -14.93 -10.00 10.13
CA THR A 11 -14.54 -8.65 10.58
C THR A 11 -15.17 -7.59 9.68
N TRP A 12 -15.70 -6.54 10.31
CA TRP A 12 -16.23 -5.35 9.64
C TRP A 12 -15.37 -4.15 10.00
N TYR A 13 -14.78 -3.49 9.00
CA TYR A 13 -13.96 -2.29 9.18
C TYR A 13 -14.66 -1.08 8.54
N THR A 14 -14.91 -0.04 9.33
CA THR A 14 -15.56 1.20 8.88
C THR A 14 -14.53 2.32 8.79
N PHE A 15 -14.45 2.97 7.63
CA PHE A 15 -13.61 4.16 7.42
C PHE A 15 -14.44 5.27 6.76
N GLY A 16 -14.04 6.52 6.98
CA GLY A 16 -14.66 7.68 6.37
C GLY A 16 -13.76 8.90 6.48
N ILE A 17 -14.02 9.91 5.63
CA ILE A 17 -13.36 11.22 5.69
C ILE A 17 -14.35 12.26 6.22
N ASN A 18 -13.85 13.22 6.99
CA ASN A 18 -14.60 14.43 7.30
C ASN A 18 -14.13 15.54 6.36
N HIS A 19 -14.85 15.73 5.26
CA HIS A 19 -14.49 16.71 4.23
C HIS A 19 -15.01 18.11 4.58
N ILE A 20 -14.12 18.96 5.09
CA ILE A 20 -14.38 20.40 5.29
C ILE A 20 -14.00 21.12 3.99
N VAL A 21 -15.01 21.63 3.27
CA VAL A 21 -14.86 22.30 1.98
C VAL A 21 -13.98 23.55 2.10
N ARG A 22 -13.04 23.71 1.16
CA ARG A 22 -12.17 24.89 1.07
C ARG A 22 -12.37 25.63 -0.26
N ALA A 23 -11.89 26.87 -0.35
CA ALA A 23 -12.03 27.68 -1.56
C ALA A 23 -11.27 27.09 -2.76
N GLU A 24 -10.23 26.29 -2.51
CA GLU A 24 -9.45 25.60 -3.54
C GLU A 24 -10.20 24.40 -4.16
N ASP A 25 -11.30 23.94 -3.56
CA ASP A 25 -12.16 22.88 -4.10
C ASP A 25 -13.07 23.38 -5.24
N TRP A 26 -13.05 24.68 -5.54
CA TRP A 26 -13.87 25.32 -6.57
C TRP A 26 -13.02 25.79 -7.77
N PRO A 27 -13.46 25.60 -9.02
CA PRO A 27 -14.68 24.92 -9.48
C PRO A 27 -14.55 23.39 -9.61
N VAL A 28 -13.35 22.86 -9.39
CA VAL A 28 -13.05 21.43 -9.49
C VAL A 28 -12.26 21.00 -8.28
N MET A 29 -12.83 20.06 -7.53
CA MET A 29 -12.19 19.45 -6.37
C MET A 29 -11.01 18.55 -6.80
N PRO A 30 -9.82 18.70 -6.22
CA PRO A 30 -8.73 17.73 -6.36
C PRO A 30 -9.07 16.36 -5.76
N VAL A 31 -8.38 15.30 -6.20
CA VAL A 31 -8.63 13.93 -5.71
C VAL A 31 -8.12 13.75 -4.27
N GLU A 32 -8.99 13.28 -3.39
CA GLU A 32 -8.62 12.77 -2.06
C GLU A 32 -8.59 11.23 -2.08
N THR A 33 -7.49 10.62 -1.60
CA THR A 33 -7.33 9.16 -1.57
C THR A 33 -7.23 8.66 -0.14
N VAL A 34 -8.09 7.70 0.23
CA VAL A 34 -8.05 6.99 1.50
C VAL A 34 -8.06 5.48 1.25
N GLY A 35 -7.27 4.75 2.02
CA GLY A 35 -7.22 3.30 1.94
C GLY A 35 -6.62 2.68 3.20
N PHE A 36 -6.72 1.37 3.31
CA PHE A 36 -6.10 0.58 4.36
C PHE A 36 -5.36 -0.61 3.72
N ARG A 37 -4.43 -1.20 4.47
CA ARG A 37 -3.74 -2.41 4.04
C ARG A 37 -3.81 -3.47 5.13
N LEU A 38 -4.04 -4.70 4.72
CA LEU A 38 -3.85 -5.86 5.58
C LEU A 38 -2.41 -6.34 5.39
N GLN A 39 -1.61 -6.16 6.43
CA GLN A 39 -0.20 -6.56 6.41
C GLN A 39 -0.01 -7.80 7.29
N PRO A 40 0.60 -8.87 6.78
CA PRO A 40 0.92 -10.04 7.59
C PRO A 40 1.92 -9.67 8.69
N VAL A 41 1.65 -10.11 9.93
CA VAL A 41 2.54 -9.97 11.08
C VAL A 41 2.80 -11.36 11.66
N GLY A 42 4.06 -11.79 11.69
CA GLY A 42 4.43 -13.14 12.15
C GLY A 42 3.91 -14.29 11.27
N PHE A 43 3.40 -13.99 10.07
CA PHE A 43 2.86 -14.98 9.13
C PHE A 43 3.97 -15.72 8.37
N PHE A 44 5.05 -15.01 8.01
CA PHE A 44 6.21 -15.59 7.31
C PHE A 44 7.40 -15.73 8.26
N ALA A 45 8.24 -16.73 8.05
CA ALA A 45 9.48 -16.94 8.81
C ALA A 45 10.57 -15.89 8.49
N GLY A 46 10.45 -15.19 7.36
CA GLY A 46 11.36 -14.15 6.90
C GLY A 46 10.68 -13.24 5.87
N SER A 47 11.42 -12.29 5.30
CA SER A 47 10.87 -11.39 4.27
C SER A 47 10.37 -12.20 3.07
N PRO A 48 9.09 -12.07 2.66
CA PRO A 48 8.55 -12.82 1.53
C PRO A 48 9.15 -12.42 0.18
N ALA A 49 9.83 -11.27 0.10
CA ALA A 49 10.44 -10.75 -1.12
C ALA A 49 11.96 -10.99 -1.18
N MET A 50 12.53 -11.82 -0.30
CA MET A 50 13.99 -11.94 -0.16
C MET A 50 14.69 -12.44 -1.43
N ASP A 51 14.03 -13.31 -2.21
CA ASP A 51 14.60 -13.90 -3.43
C ASP A 51 14.19 -13.15 -4.71
N VAL A 52 13.53 -12.00 -4.58
CA VAL A 52 13.06 -11.23 -5.74
C VAL A 52 14.21 -10.40 -6.32
N PRO A 53 14.63 -10.65 -7.57
CA PRO A 53 15.69 -9.87 -8.19
C PRO A 53 15.22 -8.40 -8.37
N PRO A 54 16.14 -7.42 -8.26
CA PRO A 54 15.79 -6.03 -8.49
C PRO A 54 15.35 -5.81 -9.95
N PRO A 55 14.46 -4.85 -10.22
CA PRO A 55 14.10 -4.49 -11.58
C PRO A 55 15.33 -4.03 -12.35
N ILE A 56 15.47 -4.48 -13.61
CA ILE A 56 16.56 -4.08 -14.50
C ILE A 56 16.46 -2.56 -14.71
N PRO A 57 17.52 -1.78 -14.38
CA PRO A 57 17.49 -0.35 -14.62
C PRO A 57 17.36 -0.08 -16.12
N LYS A 58 16.39 0.76 -16.50
CA LYS A 58 16.32 1.33 -17.84
C LYS A 58 17.46 2.33 -18.01
N ILE A 59 18.68 1.84 -18.20
CA ILE A 59 19.77 2.65 -18.72
C ILE A 59 19.38 3.01 -20.15
N CYS A 60 19.12 4.30 -20.36
CA CYS A 60 19.12 4.87 -21.69
C CYS A 60 20.48 4.51 -22.31
N THR A 61 20.44 3.75 -23.38
CA THR A 61 21.61 3.40 -24.19
C THR A 61 22.23 4.67 -24.76
N THR A 62 23.25 5.20 -24.09
CA THR A 62 24.43 5.83 -24.67
C THR A 62 25.52 5.89 -23.60
N GLU A 63 26.52 5.01 -23.75
CA GLU A 63 27.90 5.15 -23.23
C GLU A 63 28.10 5.30 -21.71
N ALA A 64 27.91 4.23 -20.93
CA ALA A 64 28.48 4.15 -19.58
C ALA A 64 28.97 2.74 -19.18
N CYS A 65 29.51 2.00 -20.14
CA CYS A 65 30.34 0.81 -19.88
C CYS A 65 31.74 1.04 -20.45
N ALA A 66 32.51 1.91 -19.82
CA ALA A 66 33.97 1.87 -19.85
C ALA A 66 34.48 2.69 -18.65
N HIS A 67 35.22 2.03 -17.76
CA HIS A 67 35.88 2.56 -16.55
C HIS A 67 34.88 2.84 -15.41
N HIS A 68 34.80 2.03 -14.36
CA HIS A 68 35.87 1.66 -13.43
C HIS A 68 35.49 0.41 -12.63
#